data_AF-A0A432W1F5-F1
#
_entry.id   AF-A0A432W1F5-F1
#
_cell.length_a   1.000
_cell.length_b   1.000
_cell.length_c   1.000
_cell.angle_alpha   90.00
_cell.angle_beta   90.00
_cell.angle_gamma   90.00
#
_symmetry.space_group_name_H-M   'P 1'
#
loop_
_entity.id
_entity.type
_entity.pdbx_description
1 polymer ?
#
loop_
_entity_poly.entity_id
_entity_poly.type
_entity_poly.pdbx_seq_one_letter_code
_entity_poly.pdbx_strand_id
1 'polypeptide(L)'
;MSKIKYLSVLALAAGLSACSGATPDCSSDETHELVFEITKDELANAVGRETADSFSLSLDMIRTLSRDEDVGYFECAAEMTLEVEGRSDTAPIEYTVTPTDDKEHFYVEVFGL
;
A
#
# COMPACT_ATOMS: atom_id res chain seq x y z
N MET A 1 17.51 -18.50 11.87
CA MET A 1 16.91 -18.27 10.53
C MET A 1 15.40 -18.17 10.74
N SER A 2 14.93 -17.01 11.20
CA SER A 2 13.48 -16.80 11.38
C SER A 2 12.84 -16.70 10.01
N LYS A 3 11.84 -17.55 9.77
CA LYS A 3 10.99 -17.47 8.60
C LYS A 3 10.11 -16.23 8.80
N ILE A 4 10.50 -15.10 8.20
CA ILE A 4 9.61 -13.93 8.08
C ILE A 4 8.42 -14.44 7.27
N LYS A 5 7.27 -14.48 7.93
CA LYS A 5 6.03 -15.01 7.37
C LYS A 5 5.40 -13.83 6.65
N TYR A 6 5.65 -13.71 5.34
CA TYR A 6 5.04 -12.71 4.48
C TYR A 6 3.53 -12.67 4.74
N LEU A 7 3.07 -11.62 5.43
CA LEU A 7 1.65 -11.39 5.67
C LEU A 7 1.15 -10.50 4.53
N SER A 8 0.20 -11.01 3.75
CA SER A 8 -0.51 -10.22 2.75
C SER A 8 -1.76 -9.63 3.38
N VAL A 9 -1.99 -8.33 3.19
CA VAL A 9 -3.11 -7.60 3.79
C VAL A 9 -3.79 -6.75 2.72
N LEU A 10 -5.12 -6.76 2.72
CA LEU A 10 -5.99 -6.19 1.69
C LEU A 10 -6.83 -5.05 2.30
N ALA A 11 -6.82 -3.86 1.68
CA ALA A 11 -7.73 -2.77 2.00
C ALA A 11 -8.47 -2.25 0.76
N LEU A 12 -9.63 -1.64 0.99
CA LEU A 12 -10.55 -1.13 -0.04
C LEU A 12 -10.78 0.37 0.17
N ALA A 13 -10.57 1.19 -0.86
CA ALA A 13 -10.93 2.61 -0.85
C ALA A 13 -12.18 2.87 -1.71
N ALA A 14 -13.00 3.82 -1.25
CA ALA A 14 -14.10 4.39 -2.01
C ALA A 14 -13.71 5.77 -2.56
N GLY A 15 -13.38 5.85 -3.85
CA GLY A 15 -13.04 7.10 -4.53
C GLY A 15 -14.26 7.75 -5.18
N LEU A 16 -14.55 9.01 -4.86
CA LEU A 16 -15.47 9.86 -5.64
C LEU A 16 -14.69 10.50 -6.81
N SER A 17 -14.37 9.75 -7.86
CA SER A 17 -13.66 10.27 -9.02
C SER A 17 -14.60 11.00 -9.99
N ALA A 18 -14.69 12.32 -9.84
CA ALA A 18 -15.16 13.17 -10.92
C ALA A 18 -14.05 13.25 -11.99
N CYS A 19 -14.28 12.55 -13.10
CA CYS A 19 -13.48 12.43 -14.33
C CYS A 19 -12.48 11.25 -14.40
N SER A 20 -12.94 10.22 -15.12
CA SER A 20 -12.30 8.96 -15.53
C SER A 20 -12.26 7.87 -14.46
N GLY A 21 -13.16 6.88 -14.56
CA GLY A 21 -13.15 5.64 -13.77
C GLY A 21 -11.99 4.71 -14.15
N ALA A 22 -10.78 5.25 -14.12
CA ALA A 22 -9.54 4.50 -14.31
C ALA A 22 -8.98 4.12 -12.93
N THR A 23 -8.51 2.87 -12.79
CA THR A 23 -7.79 2.43 -11.60
C THR A 23 -6.62 3.38 -11.31
N PRO A 24 -6.45 3.87 -10.07
CA PRO A 24 -5.29 4.68 -9.70
C PRO A 24 -3.98 3.93 -9.97
N ASP A 25 -2.94 4.65 -10.39
CA ASP A 25 -1.63 4.04 -10.66
C ASP A 25 -0.80 3.84 -9.38
N CYS A 26 0.33 3.13 -9.50
CA CYS A 26 1.22 2.82 -8.38
C CYS A 26 1.67 4.04 -7.57
N SER A 27 1.72 5.23 -8.18
CA SER A 27 2.24 6.48 -7.59
C SER A 27 1.14 7.45 -7.15
N SER A 28 -0.13 7.07 -7.32
CA SER A 28 -1.27 7.89 -6.93
C SER A 28 -1.38 8.04 -5.41
N ASP A 29 -1.81 9.23 -4.97
CA ASP A 29 -2.01 9.52 -3.55
C ASP A 29 -3.02 8.57 -2.93
N GLU A 30 -4.09 8.22 -3.65
CA GLU A 30 -5.12 7.28 -3.17
C GLU A 30 -4.55 5.86 -2.95
N THR A 31 -3.64 5.41 -3.80
CA THR A 31 -2.96 4.12 -3.61
C THR A 31 -2.03 4.18 -2.41
N HIS A 32 -1.22 5.23 -2.29
CA HIS A 32 -0.28 5.38 -1.19
C HIS A 32 -0.98 5.46 0.17
N GLU A 33 -2.08 6.19 0.27
CA GLU A 33 -2.87 6.30 1.49
C GLU A 33 -3.34 4.93 1.97
N LEU A 34 -3.83 4.06 1.07
CA LEU A 34 -4.20 2.69 1.43
C LEU A 34 -3.00 1.83 1.83
N VAL A 35 -1.86 1.94 1.13
CA VAL A 35 -0.64 1.21 1.53
C VAL A 35 -0.23 1.62 2.96
N PHE A 36 -0.31 2.91 3.29
CA PHE A 36 -0.01 3.41 4.63
C PHE A 36 -1.02 2.96 5.68
N GLU A 37 -2.32 2.96 5.36
CA GLU A 37 -3.36 2.45 6.25
C GLU A 37 -3.13 0.98 6.59
N ILE A 38 -2.92 0.15 5.56
CA ILE A 38 -2.60 -1.29 5.70
C ILE A 38 -1.36 -1.47 6.58
N THR A 39 -0.29 -0.71 6.30
CA THR A 39 0.97 -0.79 7.06
C THR A 39 0.76 -0.38 8.52
N LYS A 40 -0.01 0.68 8.78
CA LYS A 40 -0.34 1.12 10.15
C LYS A 40 -1.18 0.09 10.90
N ASP A 41 -2.11 -0.57 10.23
CA ASP A 41 -2.92 -1.61 10.86
C ASP A 41 -2.06 -2.83 11.24
N GLU A 42 -1.11 -3.23 10.38
CA GLU A 42 -0.14 -4.28 10.72
C GLU A 42 0.81 -3.87 11.86
N LEU A 43 1.29 -2.64 11.85
CA LEU A 43 2.06 -2.09 12.97
C LEU A 43 1.21 -2.07 14.25
N ALA A 44 -0.06 -1.67 14.18
CA ALA A 44 -0.96 -1.64 15.33
C ALA A 44 -1.18 -3.05 15.90
N ASN A 45 -1.25 -4.07 15.05
CA ASN A 45 -1.31 -5.47 15.47
C ASN A 45 -0.01 -5.94 16.16
N ALA A 46 1.14 -5.42 15.74
CA ALA A 46 2.45 -5.80 16.29
C ALA A 46 2.82 -5.06 17.59
N VAL A 47 2.58 -3.74 17.64
CA VAL A 47 3.07 -2.85 18.71
C VAL A 47 1.98 -2.05 19.43
N GLY A 48 0.71 -2.20 19.02
CA GLY A 48 -0.42 -1.45 19.55
C GLY A 48 -0.67 -0.14 18.80
N ARG A 49 -1.94 0.25 18.70
CA ARG A 49 -2.42 1.40 17.90
C ARG A 49 -1.73 2.72 18.25
N GLU A 50 -1.61 3.05 19.53
CA GLU A 50 -0.96 4.29 19.98
C GLU A 50 0.50 4.40 19.51
N THR A 51 1.23 3.29 19.55
CA THR A 51 2.63 3.28 19.08
C THR A 51 2.69 3.30 17.56
N ALA A 52 1.82 2.54 16.87
CA ALA A 52 1.72 2.55 15.41
C ALA A 52 1.42 3.95 14.85
N ASP A 53 0.54 4.71 15.49
CA ASP A 53 0.16 6.07 15.07
C ASP A 53 1.31 7.08 15.22
N SER A 54 2.36 6.76 15.99
CA SER A 54 3.55 7.60 16.13
C SER A 54 4.59 7.42 15.02
N PHE A 55 4.44 6.38 14.19
CA PHE A 55 5.29 6.19 13.02
C PHE A 55 4.85 7.08 11.85
N SER A 56 5.81 7.80 11.28
CA SER A 56 5.68 8.41 9.96
C SER A 56 6.05 7.39 8.89
N LEU A 57 5.26 7.32 7.81
CA LEU A 57 5.49 6.40 6.70
C LEU A 57 5.77 7.18 5.42
N SER A 58 6.68 6.68 4.58
CA SER A 58 6.87 7.14 3.21
C SER A 58 7.09 5.98 2.25
N LEU A 59 6.71 6.18 0.99
CA LEU A 59 7.08 5.31 -0.13
C LEU A 59 8.05 6.06 -1.02
N ASP A 60 9.20 5.44 -1.25
CA ASP A 60 10.26 5.93 -2.10
C ASP A 60 10.56 4.91 -3.20
N MET A 61 11.24 5.35 -4.27
CA MET A 61 11.69 4.46 -5.36
C MET A 61 10.59 3.60 -6.00
N ILE A 62 9.37 4.16 -6.08
CA ILE A 62 8.18 3.48 -6.62
C ILE A 62 8.38 3.07 -8.08
N ARG A 63 8.01 1.84 -8.40
CA ARG A 63 8.12 1.22 -9.72
C ARG A 63 6.88 0.42 -10.05
N THR A 64 6.34 0.63 -11.25
CA THR A 64 5.38 -0.30 -11.85
C THR A 64 6.14 -1.48 -12.43
N LEU A 65 5.90 -2.68 -11.91
CA LEU A 65 6.47 -3.94 -12.40
C LEU A 65 5.68 -4.49 -13.57
N SER A 66 4.36 -4.40 -13.49
CA SER A 66 3.42 -4.90 -14.51
C SER A 66 2.15 -4.06 -14.55
N ARG A 67 1.52 -4.03 -15.72
CA ARG A 67 0.21 -3.41 -15.95
C ARG A 67 -0.60 -4.28 -16.90
N ASP A 68 -1.84 -4.57 -16.52
CA ASP A 68 -2.84 -5.13 -17.42
C ASP A 68 -3.90 -4.06 -17.71
N GLU A 69 -3.90 -3.53 -18.93
CA GLU A 69 -4.81 -2.46 -19.33
C GLU A 69 -6.25 -2.95 -19.55
N ASP A 70 -6.45 -4.25 -19.83
CA ASP A 70 -7.78 -4.81 -20.09
C ASP A 70 -8.60 -4.86 -18.81
N VAL A 71 -7.95 -5.17 -17.69
CA VAL A 71 -8.58 -5.24 -16.36
C VAL A 71 -8.19 -4.09 -15.42
N GLY A 72 -7.32 -3.18 -15.85
CA GLY A 72 -6.88 -2.04 -15.05
C GLY A 72 -6.06 -2.45 -13.81
N TYR A 73 -5.32 -3.56 -13.89
CA TYR A 73 -4.49 -4.08 -12.80
C TYR A 73 -3.09 -3.48 -12.84
N PHE A 74 -2.54 -3.19 -11.67
CA PHE A 74 -1.16 -2.76 -11.48
C PHE A 74 -0.44 -3.64 -10.46
N GLU A 75 0.81 -3.97 -10.78
CA GLU A 75 1.76 -4.57 -9.85
C GLU A 75 2.91 -3.57 -9.62
N CYS A 76 3.19 -3.31 -8.36
CA CYS A 76 4.05 -2.21 -7.94
C CYS A 76 5.10 -2.70 -6.93
N ALA A 77 6.25 -2.03 -6.91
CA ALA A 77 7.27 -2.19 -5.89
C ALA A 77 7.76 -0.82 -5.41
N ALA A 78 8.11 -0.72 -4.14
CA ALA A 78 8.63 0.51 -3.54
C ALA A 78 9.55 0.20 -2.36
N GLU A 79 10.26 1.21 -1.88
CA GLU A 79 10.93 1.19 -0.58
C GLU A 79 10.01 1.90 0.43
N MET A 80 9.53 1.15 1.43
CA MET A 80 8.76 1.68 2.56
C MET A 80 9.73 2.13 3.65
N THR A 81 9.64 3.39 4.07
CA THR A 81 10.37 3.90 5.21
C THR A 81 9.43 4.14 6.39
N LEU A 82 9.81 3.61 7.55
CA LEU A 82 9.17 3.85 8.84
C LEU A 82 10.07 4.75 9.67
N GLU A 83 9.57 5.91 10.10
CA GLU A 83 10.31 6.84 10.95
C GLU A 83 9.63 7.07 12.30
N VAL A 84 10.40 7.00 13.39
CA VAL A 84 9.94 7.31 14.75
C VAL A 84 11.10 7.87 15.58
N GLU A 85 10.88 9.01 16.25
CA GLU A 85 11.86 9.66 17.13
C GLU A 85 13.25 9.87 16.50
N GLY A 86 13.30 10.23 15.22
CA GLY A 86 14.55 10.47 14.48
C GLY A 86 15.34 9.21 14.12
N ARG A 87 14.72 8.02 14.26
CA ARG A 87 15.22 6.76 13.71
C ARG A 87 14.36 6.36 12.53
N SER A 88 14.98 5.91 11.46
CA SER A 88 14.29 5.34 10.32
C SER A 88 14.73 3.90 10.06
N ASP A 89 13.80 3.08 9.59
CA ASP A 89 14.06 1.78 8.99
C ASP A 89 13.40 1.72 7.61
N THR A 90 14.03 1.05 6.66
CA THR A 90 13.56 0.99 5.27
C THR A 90 13.53 -0.46 4.80
N ALA A 91 12.41 -0.87 4.21
CA ALA A 91 12.23 -2.21 3.67
C ALA A 91 11.60 -2.16 2.28
N PRO A 92 12.01 -3.04 1.35
CA PRO A 92 11.33 -3.18 0.07
C PRO A 92 9.96 -3.83 0.28
N ILE A 93 8.94 -3.28 -0.37
CA ILE A 93 7.60 -3.85 -0.42
C ILE A 93 7.14 -4.01 -1.86
N GLU A 94 6.20 -4.92 -2.06
CA GLU A 94 5.42 -5.04 -3.30
C GLU A 94 3.95 -4.80 -2.97
N TYR A 95 3.20 -4.24 -3.90
CA TYR A 95 1.76 -4.05 -3.75
C TYR A 95 1.04 -4.12 -5.09
N THR A 96 -0.23 -4.51 -5.05
CA THR A 96 -1.09 -4.54 -6.24
C THR A 96 -2.21 -3.52 -6.11
N VAL A 97 -2.72 -3.04 -7.26
CA VAL A 97 -3.90 -2.18 -7.33
C VAL A 97 -4.88 -2.80 -8.30
N THR A 98 -6.08 -3.14 -7.82
CA THR A 98 -7.09 -3.88 -8.60
C THR A 98 -8.46 -3.19 -8.50
N PRO A 99 -9.12 -2.83 -9.60
CA PRO A 99 -10.45 -2.24 -9.56
C PRO A 99 -11.52 -3.28 -9.19
N THR A 100 -12.65 -2.82 -8.66
CA THR A 100 -13.88 -3.61 -8.57
C THR A 100 -14.57 -3.76 -9.93
N ASP A 101 -15.48 -4.73 -10.05
CA ASP A 101 -16.24 -4.98 -11.28
C ASP A 101 -17.07 -3.76 -11.74
N ASP A 102 -17.56 -2.95 -10.77
CA ASP A 102 -18.29 -1.70 -11.03
C ASP A 102 -17.36 -0.53 -11.42
N LYS A 103 -16.05 -0.69 -11.24
CA LYS A 103 -15.00 0.34 -11.45
C LYS A 103 -15.18 1.60 -10.61
N GLU A 104 -15.97 1.54 -9.55
CA GLU A 104 -16.17 2.64 -8.59
C GLU A 104 -15.17 2.57 -7.43
N HIS A 105 -14.60 1.39 -7.17
CA HIS A 105 -13.68 1.15 -6.07
C HIS A 105 -12.45 0.37 -6.55
N PHE A 106 -11.46 0.27 -5.67
CA PHE A 106 -10.27 -0.51 -5.92
C PHE A 106 -9.71 -1.07 -4.62
N TYR A 107 -9.03 -2.20 -4.74
CA TYR A 107 -8.31 -2.86 -3.68
C TYR A 107 -6.81 -2.61 -3.83
N VAL A 108 -6.15 -2.49 -2.67
CA VAL A 108 -4.70 -2.57 -2.55
C VAL A 108 -4.35 -3.77 -1.70
N GLU A 109 -3.46 -4.62 -2.21
CA GLU A 109 -2.86 -5.71 -1.44
C GLU A 109 -1.37 -5.45 -1.29
N VAL A 110 -0.86 -5.46 -0.05
CA VAL A 110 0.56 -5.20 0.25
C VAL A 110 1.27 -6.47 0.69
N PHE A 111 2.50 -6.66 0.22
CA PHE A 111 3.38 -7.78 0.51
C PHE A 111 4.71 -7.28 1.08
N GLY A 112 5.31 -8.06 1.98
CA GLY A 112 6.61 -7.75 2.58
C GLY A 112 6.55 -6.93 3.87
N LEU A 113 5.37 -6.80 4.47
CA LEU A 113 5.15 -6.26 5.82
C LEU A 113 5.51 -7.27 6.91
#